data_AF-A0A0W1ESJ8-F1
#
_entry.id   AF-A0A0W1ESJ8-F1
#
_cell.length_a   1.000
_cell.length_b   1.000
_cell.length_c   1.000
_cell.angle_alpha   90.00
_cell.angle_beta   90.00
_cell.angle_gamma   90.00
#
_symmetry.space_group_name_H-M   'P 1'
#
loop_
_entity.id
_entity.type
_entity.pdbx_description
1 polymer ?
#
loop_
_entity_poly.entity_id
_entity_poly.type
_entity_poly.pdbx_seq_one_letter_code
_entity_poly.pdbx_strand_id
1 'polypeptide(L)'
;MSEAATADLAAAEAEVAHRLGHGDALSAFDCAAAARKQGLESDRLRYLMVRALAASGDSLGAMHLYERLGLADTGDVDCLALAGRIWKDRAFDRGLDERQAWLEKAAAAYAHAWDVSGDSFPAINAASLYAMLGDPEHAAALAEPIAAAGAAGNYWDAVTLIEALLLLGRGEEALARAAAADAMGGARAGDRASTCRQIMRLASSGAVDARWASAVADRLRPPPVGVYCGRMFREGGEGEARALAAISGAFDAQPFSALIGPLACGADILFAEEAIRRGIDLTVILPFAEEDFIAQSVRPGGEGWVARYQHCRDAAAMVHFASNSRYVSDDCQFILGSHTAMGLAKLRARELETEAVQLAVVDPDVLARSQGAIAGTNADIALWETYGGRTQLIAVGGLDRRLDFPAPLPPPEDHRRGLYAILFADFAGFSKLGERELPVFAREVMGGIGRVLDNFGEHVLFRNTWGDAVYAVISEPAVAAQIALAMQEQLAVLPPGLGLEGHHAGMRTGIHFGPIYRGRDPVVGNELWYGTEVTRTARIEPVTLVGQIYCTQPMAAMLALVNIRDFDCDYVGKVQLAKDYGDLALYRLSRRAR
;
A
#
# COMPACT_ATOMS: atom_id res chain seq x y z
N MET A 1 24.52 18.80 -26.61
CA MET A 1 23.29 19.36 -26.02
C MET A 1 23.57 20.81 -25.61
N SER A 2 22.60 21.71 -25.72
CA SER A 2 22.74 23.05 -25.15
C SER A 2 22.71 22.97 -23.62
N GLU A 3 23.27 23.98 -22.95
CA GLU A 3 23.31 24.07 -21.47
C GLU A 3 21.89 24.04 -20.84
N ALA A 4 20.90 24.56 -21.56
CA ALA A 4 19.49 24.46 -21.19
C ALA A 4 18.96 23.02 -21.29
N ALA A 5 19.26 22.30 -22.37
CA ALA A 5 18.80 20.92 -22.53
C ALA A 5 19.43 19.95 -21.51
N THR A 6 20.66 20.24 -21.04
CA THR A 6 21.28 19.48 -19.93
C THR A 6 20.62 19.77 -18.59
N ALA A 7 20.21 21.01 -18.33
CA ALA A 7 19.49 21.36 -17.11
C ALA A 7 18.09 20.75 -17.08
N ASP A 8 17.37 20.77 -18.21
CA ASP A 8 16.03 20.19 -18.35
C ASP A 8 16.05 18.67 -18.15
N LEU A 9 17.06 17.97 -18.69
CA LEU A 9 17.26 16.54 -18.49
C LEU A 9 17.53 16.20 -17.02
N ALA A 10 18.43 16.94 -16.37
CA ALA A 10 18.76 16.72 -14.96
C ALA A 10 17.54 16.96 -14.05
N ALA A 11 16.74 17.97 -14.35
CA ALA A 11 15.49 18.25 -13.63
C ALA A 11 14.47 17.11 -13.82
N ALA A 12 14.31 16.61 -15.05
CA ALA A 12 13.42 15.48 -15.33
C ALA A 12 13.85 14.20 -14.59
N GLU A 13 15.15 13.87 -14.61
CA GLU A 13 15.67 12.73 -13.86
C GLU A 13 15.46 12.87 -12.35
N ALA A 14 15.70 14.08 -11.81
CA ALA A 14 15.50 14.35 -10.38
C ALA A 14 14.03 14.20 -9.98
N GLU A 15 13.10 14.70 -10.80
CA GLU A 15 11.67 14.59 -10.56
C GLU A 15 11.19 13.14 -10.60
N VAL A 16 11.61 12.37 -11.60
CA VAL A 16 11.27 10.94 -11.69
C VAL A 16 11.86 10.16 -10.50
N ALA A 17 13.11 10.43 -10.13
CA ALA A 17 13.75 9.81 -8.99
C ALA A 17 13.06 10.19 -7.67
N HIS A 18 12.64 11.45 -7.52
CA HIS A 18 11.91 11.95 -6.37
C HIS A 18 10.57 11.21 -6.20
N ARG A 19 9.76 11.13 -7.27
CA ARG A 19 8.48 10.40 -7.26
C ARG A 19 8.66 8.92 -6.91
N LEU A 20 9.66 8.25 -7.48
CA LEU A 20 9.98 6.87 -7.13
C LEU A 20 10.41 6.70 -5.67
N GLY A 21 11.19 7.65 -5.15
CA GLY A 21 11.58 7.67 -3.73
C GLY A 21 10.39 7.76 -2.77
N HIS A 22 9.25 8.28 -3.23
CA HIS A 22 7.99 8.38 -2.50
C HIS A 22 6.97 7.29 -2.88
N GLY A 23 7.37 6.31 -3.70
CA GLY A 23 6.51 5.20 -4.14
C GLY A 23 5.47 5.57 -5.21
N ASP A 24 5.54 6.76 -5.82
CA ASP A 24 4.60 7.21 -6.85
C ASP A 24 5.00 6.70 -8.24
N ALA A 25 4.90 5.39 -8.45
CA ALA A 25 5.45 4.68 -9.59
C ALA A 25 4.79 5.06 -10.94
N LEU A 26 3.46 5.16 -11.00
CA LEU A 26 2.75 5.55 -12.24
C LEU A 26 3.12 6.96 -12.68
N SER A 27 3.07 7.93 -11.77
CA SER A 27 3.42 9.31 -12.10
C SER A 27 4.89 9.45 -12.48
N ALA A 28 5.79 8.69 -11.84
CA ALA A 28 7.19 8.64 -12.23
C ALA A 28 7.36 8.11 -13.67
N PHE A 29 6.63 7.06 -14.04
CA PHE A 29 6.63 6.52 -15.39
C PHE A 29 6.11 7.54 -16.41
N ASP A 30 4.98 8.19 -16.11
CA ASP A 30 4.38 9.20 -16.99
C ASP A 30 5.28 10.42 -17.16
N CYS A 31 5.93 10.90 -16.08
CA CYS A 31 6.91 11.97 -16.14
C CYS A 31 8.10 11.60 -17.03
N ALA A 32 8.63 10.39 -16.88
CA ALA A 32 9.73 9.90 -17.71
C ALA A 32 9.30 9.76 -19.18
N ALA A 33 8.11 9.21 -19.45
CA ALA A 33 7.56 9.10 -20.79
C ALA A 33 7.35 10.48 -21.46
N ALA A 34 6.83 11.46 -20.70
CA ALA A 34 6.62 12.82 -21.18
C ALA A 34 7.94 13.53 -21.50
N ALA A 35 8.94 13.42 -20.62
CA ALA A 35 10.29 13.96 -20.85
C ALA A 35 10.91 13.40 -22.14
N ARG A 36 10.79 12.08 -22.34
CA ARG A 36 11.29 11.42 -23.56
C ARG A 36 10.55 11.83 -24.82
N LYS A 37 9.23 12.04 -24.73
CA LYS A 37 8.43 12.59 -25.85
C LYS A 37 8.87 14.01 -26.24
N GLN A 38 9.43 14.77 -25.30
CA GLN A 38 10.03 16.10 -25.54
C GLN A 38 11.46 16.02 -26.09
N GLY A 39 12.01 14.82 -26.30
CA GLY A 39 13.34 14.60 -26.84
C GLY A 39 14.46 14.55 -25.79
N LEU A 40 14.13 14.55 -24.49
CA LEU A 40 15.10 14.35 -23.42
C LEU A 40 15.43 12.86 -23.31
N GLU A 41 16.72 12.50 -23.40
CA GLU A 41 17.14 11.10 -23.37
C GLU A 41 18.48 10.93 -22.66
N SER A 42 18.55 9.94 -21.76
CA SER A 42 19.78 9.48 -21.10
C SER A 42 19.60 8.05 -20.63
N ASP A 43 20.70 7.32 -20.41
CA ASP A 43 20.64 5.96 -19.88
C ASP A 43 20.00 5.94 -18.48
N ARG A 44 20.29 6.96 -17.66
CA ARG A 44 19.66 7.15 -16.35
C ARG A 44 18.15 7.37 -16.44
N LEU A 45 17.67 8.19 -17.38
CA LEU A 45 16.23 8.41 -17.58
C LEU A 45 15.53 7.13 -18.08
N ARG A 46 16.16 6.36 -18.98
CA ARG A 46 15.66 5.04 -19.42
C ARG A 46 15.57 4.06 -18.24
N TYR A 47 16.63 3.99 -17.44
CA TYR A 47 16.69 3.16 -16.23
C TYR A 47 15.57 3.53 -15.25
N LEU A 48 15.41 4.83 -14.94
CA LEU A 48 14.36 5.33 -14.06
C LEU A 48 12.96 4.99 -14.58
N MET A 49 12.73 5.13 -15.89
CA MET A 49 11.46 4.79 -16.53
C MET A 49 11.13 3.30 -16.40
N VAL A 50 12.09 2.41 -16.66
CA VAL A 50 11.89 0.95 -16.50
C VAL A 50 11.69 0.59 -15.03
N ARG A 51 12.46 1.19 -14.13
CA ARG A 51 12.32 0.99 -12.69
C ARG A 51 10.95 1.42 -12.19
N ALA A 52 10.38 2.48 -12.76
CA ALA A 52 9.02 2.92 -12.43
C ALA A 52 7.95 1.90 -12.87
N LEU A 53 8.06 1.37 -14.09
CA LEU A 53 7.13 0.33 -14.58
C LEU A 53 7.27 -0.99 -13.80
N ALA A 54 8.50 -1.34 -13.40
CA ALA A 54 8.73 -2.49 -12.53
C ALA A 54 8.10 -2.27 -11.15
N ALA A 55 8.26 -1.07 -10.57
CA ALA A 55 7.68 -0.70 -9.28
C ALA A 55 6.15 -0.64 -9.29
N SER A 56 5.49 -0.41 -10.44
CA SER A 56 4.04 -0.53 -10.57
C SER A 56 3.55 -1.98 -10.68
N GLY A 57 4.47 -2.95 -10.64
CA GLY A 57 4.21 -4.38 -10.65
C GLY A 57 4.10 -5.03 -12.03
N ASP A 58 4.25 -4.28 -13.12
CA ASP A 58 4.24 -4.84 -14.48
C ASP A 58 5.63 -5.36 -14.88
N SER A 59 6.03 -6.50 -14.31
CA SER A 59 7.37 -7.06 -14.56
C SER A 59 7.61 -7.43 -16.04
N LEU A 60 6.58 -7.89 -16.78
CA LEU A 60 6.75 -8.25 -18.19
C LEU A 60 6.83 -7.01 -19.08
N GLY A 61 5.96 -6.02 -18.85
CA GLY A 61 6.04 -4.74 -19.53
C GLY A 61 7.36 -4.02 -19.22
N ALA A 62 7.82 -4.07 -17.97
CA ALA A 62 9.11 -3.53 -17.56
C ALA A 62 10.27 -4.21 -18.29
N MET A 63 10.25 -5.54 -18.41
CA MET A 63 11.30 -6.25 -19.14
C MET A 63 11.26 -5.97 -20.65
N HIS A 64 10.08 -5.96 -21.27
CA HIS A 64 9.94 -5.60 -22.68
C HIS A 64 10.46 -4.17 -22.93
N LEU A 65 10.15 -3.24 -22.01
CA LEU A 65 10.67 -1.89 -22.05
C LEU A 65 12.19 -1.87 -21.86
N TYR A 66 12.73 -2.67 -20.94
CA TYR A 66 14.16 -2.80 -20.70
C TYR A 66 14.92 -3.18 -21.98
N GLU A 67 14.43 -4.21 -22.68
CA GLU A 67 15.00 -4.68 -23.94
C GLU A 67 14.90 -3.62 -25.04
N ARG A 68 13.71 -3.01 -25.19
CA ARG A 68 13.46 -1.98 -26.20
C ARG A 68 14.35 -0.75 -26.00
N LEU A 69 14.72 -0.44 -24.76
CA LEU A 69 15.56 0.70 -24.41
C LEU A 69 17.06 0.38 -24.39
N GLY A 70 17.46 -0.86 -24.68
CA GLY A 70 18.86 -1.24 -24.78
C GLY A 70 19.65 -1.09 -23.47
N LEU A 71 18.99 -1.25 -22.31
CA LEU A 71 19.64 -1.04 -21.01
C LEU A 71 20.76 -2.06 -20.74
N ALA A 72 20.68 -3.26 -21.32
CA ALA A 72 21.74 -4.27 -21.25
C ALA A 72 23.06 -3.82 -21.88
N ASP A 73 23.01 -2.91 -22.86
CA ASP A 73 24.17 -2.50 -23.65
C ASP A 73 24.89 -1.27 -23.04
N THR A 74 24.39 -0.73 -21.93
CA THR A 74 24.93 0.49 -21.30
C THR A 74 26.25 0.25 -20.57
N GLY A 75 26.51 -0.99 -20.13
CA GLY A 75 27.65 -1.35 -19.27
C GLY A 75 27.56 -0.80 -17.84
N ASP A 76 26.49 -0.08 -17.51
CA ASP A 76 26.25 0.48 -16.18
C ASP A 76 25.69 -0.61 -15.24
N VAL A 77 26.24 -0.68 -14.02
CA VAL A 77 25.94 -1.74 -13.06
C VAL A 77 24.48 -1.71 -12.61
N ASP A 78 23.93 -0.51 -12.38
CA ASP A 78 22.53 -0.35 -11.98
C ASP A 78 21.58 -0.79 -13.10
N CYS A 79 21.92 -0.49 -14.35
CA CYS A 79 21.19 -0.95 -15.52
C CYS A 79 21.23 -2.48 -15.64
N LEU A 80 22.40 -3.10 -15.57
CA LEU A 80 22.53 -4.56 -15.66
C LEU A 80 21.80 -5.28 -14.52
N ALA A 81 21.94 -4.79 -13.28
CA ALA A 81 21.29 -5.36 -12.10
C ALA A 81 19.76 -5.21 -12.12
N LEU A 82 19.23 -4.21 -12.85
CA LEU A 82 17.78 -4.00 -12.97
C LEU A 82 17.06 -5.20 -13.60
N ALA A 83 17.66 -5.87 -14.58
CA ALA A 83 17.10 -7.09 -15.16
C ALA A 83 16.96 -8.21 -14.10
N GLY A 84 18.00 -8.39 -13.27
CA GLY A 84 17.97 -9.32 -12.14
C GLY A 84 16.87 -8.99 -11.14
N ARG A 85 16.68 -7.69 -10.85
CA ARG A 85 15.59 -7.23 -9.97
C ARG A 85 14.21 -7.50 -10.54
N ILE A 86 13.95 -7.17 -11.80
CA ILE A 86 12.65 -7.40 -12.46
C ILE A 86 12.28 -8.88 -12.42
N TRP A 87 13.23 -9.76 -12.75
CA TRP A 87 12.99 -11.20 -12.72
C TRP A 87 12.84 -11.75 -11.30
N LYS A 88 13.60 -11.23 -10.34
CA LYS A 88 13.45 -11.58 -8.92
C LYS A 88 12.07 -11.22 -8.42
N ASP A 89 11.61 -10.00 -8.66
CA ASP A 89 10.29 -9.53 -8.24
C ASP A 89 9.19 -10.40 -8.88
N ARG A 90 9.29 -10.67 -10.19
CA ARG A 90 8.39 -11.61 -10.88
C ARG A 90 8.39 -13.01 -10.26
N ALA A 91 9.54 -13.54 -9.86
CA ALA A 91 9.63 -14.87 -9.26
C ALA A 91 8.85 -14.96 -7.93
N PHE A 92 8.91 -13.89 -7.13
CA PHE A 92 8.21 -13.80 -5.85
C PHE A 92 6.72 -13.44 -6.00
N ASP A 93 6.30 -12.86 -7.12
CA ASP A 93 4.89 -12.66 -7.48
C ASP A 93 4.19 -13.94 -7.97
N ARG A 94 4.93 -15.03 -8.20
CA ARG A 94 4.40 -16.32 -8.71
C ARG A 94 4.43 -17.42 -7.66
N GLY A 95 3.54 -18.40 -7.83
CA GLY A 95 3.54 -19.62 -7.04
C GLY A 95 4.81 -20.44 -7.24
N LEU A 96 5.07 -21.37 -6.31
CA LEU A 96 6.31 -22.16 -6.26
C LEU A 96 6.64 -22.88 -7.58
N ASP A 97 5.64 -23.41 -8.28
CA ASP A 97 5.82 -24.21 -9.50
C ASP A 97 6.43 -23.41 -10.68
N GLU A 98 6.13 -22.10 -10.76
CA GLU A 98 6.68 -21.23 -11.81
C GLU A 98 7.91 -20.45 -11.33
N ARG A 99 8.15 -20.40 -10.01
CA ARG A 99 9.17 -19.54 -9.38
C ARG A 99 10.57 -19.88 -9.85
N GLN A 100 10.89 -21.17 -9.97
CA GLN A 100 12.24 -21.63 -10.29
C GLN A 100 12.78 -21.02 -11.60
N ALA A 101 12.02 -21.10 -12.69
CA ALA A 101 12.46 -20.58 -13.99
C ALA A 101 12.72 -19.06 -13.98
N TRP A 102 12.01 -18.30 -13.15
CA TRP A 102 12.22 -16.86 -13.00
C TRP A 102 13.42 -16.55 -12.09
N LEU A 103 13.65 -17.36 -11.04
CA LEU A 103 14.85 -17.26 -10.20
C LEU A 103 16.12 -17.56 -11.01
N GLU A 104 16.10 -18.56 -11.91
CA GLU A 104 17.23 -18.87 -12.80
C GLU A 104 17.58 -17.68 -13.70
N LYS A 105 16.57 -17.03 -14.31
CA LYS A 105 16.76 -15.80 -15.09
C LYS A 105 17.31 -14.65 -14.25
N ALA A 106 16.82 -14.49 -13.03
CA ALA A 106 17.30 -13.46 -12.12
C ALA A 106 18.76 -13.71 -11.72
N ALA A 107 19.12 -14.96 -11.38
CA ALA A 107 20.48 -15.36 -10.99
C ALA A 107 21.46 -15.10 -12.13
N ALA A 108 21.12 -15.52 -13.36
CA ALA A 108 21.94 -15.29 -14.54
C ALA A 108 22.16 -13.78 -14.81
N ALA A 109 21.14 -12.94 -14.64
CA ALA A 109 21.26 -11.50 -14.83
C ALA A 109 22.17 -10.84 -13.79
N TYR A 110 22.05 -11.22 -12.50
CA TYR A 110 22.95 -10.72 -11.46
C TYR A 110 24.39 -11.25 -11.60
N ALA A 111 24.55 -12.51 -11.99
CA ALA A 111 25.87 -13.09 -12.27
C ALA A 111 26.57 -12.36 -13.42
N HIS A 112 25.84 -12.07 -14.51
CA HIS A 112 26.38 -11.26 -15.60
C HIS A 112 26.76 -9.85 -15.15
N ALA A 113 25.92 -9.19 -14.34
CA ALA A 113 26.25 -7.88 -13.78
C ALA A 113 27.50 -7.93 -12.89
N TRP A 114 27.69 -9.00 -12.11
CA TRP A 114 28.92 -9.24 -11.35
C TRP A 114 30.14 -9.42 -12.25
N ASP A 115 30.06 -10.27 -13.28
CA ASP A 115 31.17 -10.55 -14.19
C ASP A 115 31.68 -9.28 -14.90
N VAL A 116 30.77 -8.33 -15.17
CA VAL A 116 31.11 -7.04 -15.79
C VAL A 116 31.65 -6.03 -14.77
N SER A 117 31.08 -5.96 -13.57
CA SER A 117 31.34 -4.87 -12.61
C SER A 117 32.41 -5.19 -11.56
N GLY A 118 32.46 -6.43 -11.07
CA GLY A 118 33.18 -6.77 -9.85
C GLY A 118 32.58 -6.16 -8.57
N ASP A 119 31.32 -5.71 -8.60
CA ASP A 119 30.64 -5.11 -7.43
C ASP A 119 29.99 -6.15 -6.51
N SER A 120 30.10 -5.94 -5.19
CA SER A 120 29.54 -6.86 -4.20
C SER A 120 28.01 -6.96 -4.24
N PHE A 121 27.31 -5.91 -4.73
CA PHE A 121 25.85 -5.87 -4.78
C PHE A 121 25.25 -6.87 -5.78
N PRO A 122 25.68 -6.94 -7.06
CA PRO A 122 25.27 -8.02 -7.95
C PRO A 122 25.71 -9.40 -7.45
N ALA A 123 26.93 -9.52 -6.91
CA ALA A 123 27.47 -10.80 -6.42
C ALA A 123 26.63 -11.41 -5.31
N ILE A 124 26.26 -10.64 -4.27
CA ILE A 124 25.46 -11.17 -3.16
C ILE A 124 24.05 -11.54 -3.61
N ASN A 125 23.44 -10.76 -4.52
CA ASN A 125 22.12 -11.11 -5.06
C ASN A 125 22.18 -12.40 -5.89
N ALA A 126 23.23 -12.59 -6.71
CA ALA A 126 23.45 -13.83 -7.43
C ALA A 126 23.66 -15.01 -6.46
N ALA A 127 24.50 -14.85 -5.44
CA ALA A 127 24.76 -15.86 -4.42
C ALA A 127 23.48 -16.34 -3.73
N SER A 128 22.64 -15.38 -3.31
CA SER A 128 21.37 -15.64 -2.66
C SER A 128 20.39 -16.37 -3.56
N LEU A 129 20.34 -16.04 -4.85
CA LEU A 129 19.47 -16.72 -5.81
C LEU A 129 19.96 -18.14 -6.12
N TYR A 130 21.28 -18.36 -6.27
CA TYR A 130 21.83 -19.72 -6.42
C TYR A 130 21.53 -20.59 -5.19
N ALA A 131 21.67 -20.02 -3.98
CA ALA A 131 21.31 -20.74 -2.76
C ALA A 131 19.82 -21.12 -2.71
N MET A 132 18.93 -20.21 -3.12
CA MET A 132 17.48 -20.50 -3.24
C MET A 132 17.16 -21.55 -4.31
N LEU A 133 18.00 -21.66 -5.35
CA LEU A 133 17.90 -22.66 -6.41
C LEU A 133 18.52 -24.02 -6.02
N GLY A 134 19.04 -24.15 -4.80
CA GLY A 134 19.65 -25.39 -4.31
C GLY A 134 21.09 -25.61 -4.81
N ASP A 135 21.79 -24.54 -5.19
CA ASP A 135 23.21 -24.55 -5.60
C ASP A 135 24.09 -23.82 -4.55
N PRO A 136 24.40 -24.49 -3.43
CA PRO A 136 25.18 -23.89 -2.35
C PRO A 136 26.65 -23.67 -2.73
N GLU A 137 27.18 -24.38 -3.74
CA GLU A 137 28.58 -24.25 -4.17
C GLU A 137 28.80 -22.91 -4.88
N HIS A 138 27.95 -22.57 -5.87
CA HIS A 138 28.02 -21.26 -6.51
C HIS A 138 27.69 -20.12 -5.55
N ALA A 139 26.74 -20.33 -4.64
CA ALA A 139 26.44 -19.36 -3.60
C ALA A 139 27.66 -19.06 -2.71
N ALA A 140 28.36 -20.11 -2.24
CA ALA A 140 29.56 -19.96 -1.43
C ALA A 140 30.70 -19.27 -2.19
N ALA A 141 30.94 -19.66 -3.44
CA ALA A 141 31.99 -19.06 -4.29
C ALA A 141 31.84 -17.53 -4.46
N LEU A 142 30.59 -17.04 -4.51
CA LEU A 142 30.29 -15.61 -4.59
C LEU A 142 30.28 -14.91 -3.21
N ALA A 143 29.89 -15.62 -2.15
CA ALA A 143 29.81 -15.07 -0.79
C ALA A 143 31.17 -15.00 -0.07
N GLU A 144 32.10 -15.93 -0.34
CA GLU A 144 33.41 -16.00 0.30
C GLU A 144 34.26 -14.72 0.12
N PRO A 145 34.41 -14.15 -1.10
CA PRO A 145 35.17 -12.91 -1.29
C PRO A 145 34.60 -11.73 -0.51
N ILE A 146 33.26 -11.65 -0.41
CA ILE A 146 32.55 -10.61 0.35
C ILE A 146 32.85 -10.76 1.85
N ALA A 147 32.76 -12.00 2.36
CA ALA A 147 33.04 -12.29 3.76
C ALA A 147 34.51 -12.03 4.13
N ALA A 148 35.44 -12.28 3.20
CA ALA A 148 36.87 -12.02 3.39
C ALA A 148 37.21 -10.52 3.36
N ALA A 149 36.58 -9.74 2.48
CA ALA A 149 36.77 -8.29 2.39
C ALA A 149 36.22 -7.56 3.64
N GLY A 150 35.14 -8.08 4.23
CA GLY A 150 34.47 -7.45 5.36
C GLY A 150 33.62 -6.24 4.95
N ALA A 151 33.16 -5.45 5.93
CA ALA A 151 32.31 -4.29 5.68
C ALA A 151 33.16 -3.00 5.61
N ALA A 152 32.95 -2.18 4.58
CA ALA A 152 33.69 -0.93 4.37
C ALA A 152 33.10 0.29 5.13
N GLY A 153 32.20 0.06 6.09
CA GLY A 153 31.79 1.02 7.11
C GLY A 153 30.44 1.70 6.87
N ASN A 154 29.75 1.42 5.76
CA ASN A 154 28.36 1.87 5.55
C ASN A 154 27.35 0.74 5.85
N TYR A 155 26.06 1.11 5.95
CA TYR A 155 24.99 0.15 6.25
C TYR A 155 24.85 -0.97 5.20
N TRP A 156 24.97 -0.62 3.92
CA TRP A 156 24.83 -1.59 2.82
C TRP A 156 25.94 -2.63 2.84
N ASP A 157 27.19 -2.23 3.06
CA ASP A 157 28.31 -3.17 3.19
C ASP A 157 28.11 -4.10 4.39
N ALA A 158 27.56 -3.59 5.50
CA ALA A 158 27.30 -4.37 6.69
C ALA A 158 26.22 -5.43 6.43
N VAL A 159 25.12 -5.10 5.75
CA VAL A 159 24.06 -6.08 5.45
C VAL A 159 24.47 -7.06 4.36
N THR A 160 25.25 -6.63 3.36
CA THR A 160 25.84 -7.52 2.36
C THR A 160 26.77 -8.55 3.01
N LEU A 161 27.57 -8.13 4.00
CA LEU A 161 28.39 -9.05 4.80
C LEU A 161 27.54 -10.01 5.65
N ILE A 162 26.47 -9.52 6.29
CA ILE A 162 25.57 -10.36 7.09
C ILE A 162 24.96 -11.46 6.21
N GLU A 163 24.47 -11.11 5.02
CA GLU A 163 23.89 -12.08 4.07
C GLU A 163 24.93 -13.11 3.62
N ALA A 164 26.15 -12.68 3.29
CA ALA A 164 27.25 -13.58 2.93
C ALA A 164 27.60 -14.56 4.07
N LEU A 165 27.67 -14.07 5.32
CA LEU A 165 27.94 -14.92 6.49
C LEU A 165 26.83 -15.94 6.72
N LEU A 166 25.57 -15.58 6.53
CA LEU A 166 24.45 -16.52 6.64
C LEU A 166 24.52 -17.61 5.57
N LEU A 167 24.81 -17.25 4.32
CA LEU A 167 24.98 -18.21 3.21
C LEU A 167 26.13 -19.20 3.46
N LEU A 168 27.20 -18.76 4.14
CA LEU A 168 28.35 -19.59 4.50
C LEU A 168 28.13 -20.40 5.80
N GLY A 169 26.93 -20.38 6.38
CA GLY A 169 26.63 -21.09 7.63
C GLY A 169 27.25 -20.46 8.89
N ARG A 170 27.78 -19.24 8.80
CA ARG A 170 28.47 -18.50 9.88
C ARG A 170 27.50 -17.61 10.66
N GLY A 171 26.41 -18.21 11.14
CA GLY A 171 25.28 -17.49 11.74
C GLY A 171 25.60 -16.68 13.01
N GLU A 172 26.52 -17.17 13.85
CA GLU A 172 26.97 -16.44 15.05
C GLU A 172 27.66 -15.13 14.69
N GLU A 173 28.53 -15.16 13.68
CA GLU A 173 29.21 -13.96 13.18
C GLU A 173 28.22 -13.00 12.52
N ALA A 174 27.26 -13.52 11.76
CA ALA A 174 26.18 -12.71 11.16
C ALA A 174 25.39 -11.95 12.24
N LEU A 175 25.04 -12.60 13.35
CA LEU A 175 24.33 -11.98 14.47
C LEU A 175 25.15 -10.89 15.15
N ALA A 176 26.46 -11.13 15.37
CA ALA A 176 27.35 -10.13 15.93
C ALA A 176 27.44 -8.87 15.03
N ARG A 177 27.49 -9.06 13.70
CA ARG A 177 27.48 -7.95 12.72
C ARG A 177 26.14 -7.22 12.69
N ALA A 178 25.02 -7.92 12.82
CA ALA A 178 23.70 -7.31 12.89
C ALA A 178 23.58 -6.37 14.11
N ALA A 179 24.13 -6.76 15.26
CA ALA A 179 24.15 -5.91 16.44
C ALA A 179 24.97 -4.62 16.24
N ALA A 180 26.07 -4.68 15.48
CA ALA A 180 26.87 -3.50 15.13
C ALA A 180 26.16 -2.60 14.10
N ALA A 181 25.53 -3.19 13.08
CA ALA A 181 24.78 -2.46 12.05
C ALA A 181 23.58 -1.70 12.63
N ASP A 182 22.91 -2.26 13.65
CA ASP A 182 21.85 -1.57 14.36
C ASP A 182 22.35 -0.31 15.09
N ALA A 183 23.55 -0.38 15.70
CA ALA A 183 24.15 0.71 16.46
C ALA A 183 24.74 1.84 15.59
N MET A 184 25.07 1.56 14.33
CA MET A 184 25.68 2.54 13.40
C MET A 184 24.76 3.73 13.06
N GLY A 185 23.44 3.63 13.30
CA GLY A 185 22.49 4.66 12.91
C GLY A 185 22.45 4.90 11.39
N GLY A 186 21.60 5.83 10.93
CA GLY A 186 21.60 6.32 9.55
C GLY A 186 20.84 5.50 8.50
N ALA A 187 20.49 4.24 8.76
CA ALA A 187 19.60 3.47 7.88
C ALA A 187 18.13 3.85 8.12
N ARG A 188 17.36 4.06 7.05
CA ARG A 188 15.92 4.33 7.16
C ARG A 188 15.19 3.04 7.51
N ALA A 189 13.99 3.14 8.10
CA ALA A 189 13.15 1.98 8.43
C ALA A 189 12.90 1.09 7.20
N GLY A 190 12.66 1.69 6.03
CA GLY A 190 12.47 0.94 4.77
C GLY A 190 13.69 0.16 4.31
N ASP A 191 14.90 0.68 4.53
CA ASP A 191 16.15 0.00 4.16
C ASP A 191 16.32 -1.27 5.03
N ARG A 192 16.11 -1.13 6.34
CA ARG A 192 16.10 -2.24 7.31
C ARG A 192 15.03 -3.28 7.00
N ALA A 193 13.83 -2.84 6.63
CA ALA A 193 12.75 -3.73 6.23
C ALA A 193 13.12 -4.57 5.00
N SER A 194 13.74 -3.96 3.98
CA SER A 194 14.20 -4.67 2.79
C SER A 194 15.19 -5.78 3.15
N THR A 195 16.14 -5.48 4.05
CA THR A 195 17.12 -6.47 4.55
C THR A 195 16.43 -7.62 5.29
N CYS A 196 15.52 -7.32 6.23
CA CYS A 196 14.75 -8.35 6.94
C CYS A 196 14.00 -9.27 5.97
N ARG A 197 13.33 -8.69 4.96
CA ARG A 197 12.56 -9.44 3.96
C ARG A 197 13.45 -10.38 3.13
N GLN A 198 14.62 -9.91 2.71
CA GLN A 198 15.60 -10.72 1.97
C GLN A 198 16.10 -11.91 2.82
N ILE A 199 16.48 -11.66 4.07
CA ILE A 199 16.94 -12.70 5.00
C ILE A 199 15.84 -13.74 5.26
N MET A 200 14.59 -13.30 5.46
CA MET A 200 13.47 -14.22 5.67
C MET A 200 13.10 -15.00 4.41
N ARG A 201 13.30 -14.46 3.20
CA ARG A 201 13.16 -15.22 1.94
C ARG A 201 14.19 -16.35 1.86
N LEU A 202 15.45 -16.08 2.19
CA LEU A 202 16.52 -17.10 2.25
C LEU A 202 16.21 -18.21 3.27
N ALA A 203 15.73 -17.83 4.46
CA ALA A 203 15.32 -18.80 5.47
C ALA A 203 14.16 -19.67 4.97
N SER A 204 13.17 -19.04 4.33
CA SER A 204 11.96 -19.73 3.84
C SER A 204 12.24 -20.69 2.69
N SER A 205 13.30 -20.46 1.90
CA SER A 205 13.76 -21.39 0.86
C SER A 205 14.63 -22.53 1.41
N GLY A 206 15.03 -22.47 2.69
CA GLY A 206 16.00 -23.39 3.28
C GLY A 206 17.45 -23.11 2.88
N ALA A 207 17.73 -21.96 2.25
CA ALA A 207 19.09 -21.57 1.83
C ALA A 207 20.00 -21.24 3.01
N VAL A 208 19.42 -20.85 4.16
CA VAL A 208 20.15 -20.51 5.40
C VAL A 208 19.41 -21.09 6.61
N ASP A 209 20.12 -21.24 7.73
CA ASP A 209 19.52 -21.68 8.98
C ASP A 209 18.49 -20.64 9.51
N ALA A 210 17.23 -21.06 9.59
CA ALA A 210 16.11 -20.23 10.00
C ALA A 210 16.26 -19.63 11.40
N ARG A 211 16.95 -20.30 12.33
CA ARG A 211 17.21 -19.75 13.68
C ARG A 211 18.07 -18.50 13.59
N TRP A 212 19.17 -18.57 12.84
CA TRP A 212 20.10 -17.45 12.71
C TRP A 212 19.50 -16.32 11.90
N ALA A 213 18.79 -16.65 10.82
CA ALA A 213 18.05 -15.67 10.04
C ALA A 213 17.02 -14.90 10.89
N SER A 214 16.22 -15.60 11.72
CA SER A 214 15.26 -14.95 12.62
C SER A 214 15.95 -14.04 13.62
N ALA A 215 17.02 -14.52 14.28
CA ALA A 215 17.74 -13.73 15.28
C ALA A 215 18.36 -12.45 14.68
N VAL A 216 18.91 -12.54 13.46
CA VAL A 216 19.43 -11.38 12.71
C VAL A 216 18.30 -10.43 12.33
N ALA A 217 17.21 -10.96 11.76
CA ALA A 217 16.07 -10.16 11.34
C ALA A 217 15.43 -9.42 12.52
N ASP A 218 15.27 -10.06 13.68
CA ASP A 218 14.71 -9.45 14.89
C ASP A 218 15.60 -8.32 15.42
N ARG A 219 16.93 -8.41 15.24
CA ARG A 219 17.87 -7.36 15.66
C ARG A 219 17.80 -6.13 14.76
N LEU A 220 17.58 -6.32 13.46
CA LEU A 220 17.53 -5.24 12.47
C LEU A 220 16.13 -4.66 12.25
N ARG A 221 15.09 -5.37 12.70
CA ARG A 221 13.69 -5.02 12.46
C ARG A 221 13.38 -3.58 12.91
N PRO A 222 12.73 -2.77 12.06
CA PRO A 222 12.28 -1.44 12.47
C PRO A 222 11.30 -1.48 13.65
N PRO A 223 11.26 -0.42 14.48
CA PRO A 223 10.22 -0.26 15.50
C PRO A 223 8.80 -0.37 14.91
N PRO A 224 7.80 -0.74 15.71
CA PRO A 224 6.40 -0.88 15.26
C PRO A 224 5.81 0.38 14.62
N VAL A 225 4.73 0.18 13.87
CA VAL A 225 3.86 1.27 13.39
C VAL A 225 2.70 1.45 14.36
N GLY A 226 2.48 2.68 14.83
CA GLY A 226 1.36 3.03 15.70
C GLY A 226 0.12 3.41 14.88
N VAL A 227 -1.05 2.89 15.24
CA VAL A 227 -2.33 3.55 14.98
C VAL A 227 -2.87 4.06 16.30
N TYR A 228 -3.45 5.26 16.34
CA TYR A 228 -4.01 5.78 17.59
C TYR A 228 -5.48 6.09 17.48
N CYS A 229 -6.17 5.95 18.61
CA CYS A 229 -7.53 6.41 18.78
C CYS A 229 -7.70 6.99 20.19
N GLY A 230 -8.34 8.14 20.26
CA GLY A 230 -8.43 8.89 21.49
C GLY A 230 -9.83 9.43 21.74
N ARG A 231 -10.12 9.70 23.00
CA ARG A 231 -11.34 10.42 23.37
C ARG A 231 -11.14 11.91 23.17
N MET A 232 -12.11 12.54 22.50
CA MET A 232 -12.18 14.00 22.48
C MET A 232 -12.32 14.61 23.88
N PHE A 233 -11.81 15.82 24.13
CA PHE A 233 -12.08 16.54 25.38
C PHE A 233 -11.81 18.03 25.21
N ARG A 234 -12.37 18.83 26.13
CA ARG A 234 -12.21 20.29 26.12
C ARG A 234 -10.77 20.67 26.45
N GLU A 235 -10.28 21.73 25.81
CA GLU A 235 -8.96 22.28 26.08
C GLU A 235 -8.79 22.70 27.55
N GLY A 236 -7.59 22.50 28.06
CA GLY A 236 -7.17 22.93 29.40
C GLY A 236 -7.56 21.97 30.53
N GLY A 237 -7.19 22.39 31.74
CA GLY A 237 -7.38 21.61 32.96
C GLY A 237 -6.35 20.50 33.17
N GLU A 238 -6.42 19.86 34.33
CA GLU A 238 -5.44 18.82 34.70
C GLU A 238 -5.58 17.53 33.87
N GLY A 239 -6.77 17.26 33.31
CA GLY A 239 -7.02 16.08 32.49
C GLY A 239 -6.15 16.04 31.24
N GLU A 240 -6.00 17.18 30.57
CA GLU A 240 -5.13 17.31 29.39
C GLU A 240 -3.66 17.07 29.75
N ALA A 241 -3.16 17.70 30.82
CA ALA A 241 -1.79 17.52 31.27
C ALA A 241 -1.48 16.06 31.66
N ARG A 242 -2.44 15.38 32.31
CA ARG A 242 -2.33 13.94 32.61
C ARG A 242 -2.33 13.09 31.34
N ALA A 243 -3.16 13.43 30.35
CA ALA A 243 -3.19 12.72 29.08
C ALA A 243 -1.85 12.83 28.35
N LEU A 244 -1.31 14.05 28.25
CA LEU A 244 0.00 14.30 27.62
C LEU A 244 1.12 13.52 28.31
N ALA A 245 1.17 13.55 29.65
CA ALA A 245 2.18 12.81 30.41
C ALA A 245 2.07 11.30 30.20
N ALA A 246 0.85 10.75 30.17
CA ALA A 246 0.60 9.33 29.95
C ALA A 246 0.96 8.90 28.52
N ILE A 247 0.64 9.72 27.51
CA ILE A 247 1.02 9.49 26.11
C ILE A 247 2.55 9.53 25.96
N SER A 248 3.23 10.54 26.51
CA SER A 248 4.70 10.60 26.49
C SER A 248 5.32 9.36 27.12
N GLY A 249 4.80 8.91 28.27
CA GLY A 249 5.28 7.69 28.93
C GLY A 249 5.09 6.43 28.09
N ALA A 250 4.02 6.34 27.29
CA ALA A 250 3.80 5.23 26.37
C ALA A 250 4.86 5.20 25.25
N PHE A 251 5.29 6.36 24.75
CA PHE A 251 6.32 6.49 23.70
C PHE A 251 7.73 6.27 24.24
N ASP A 252 7.96 6.57 25.53
CA ASP A 252 9.23 6.23 26.20
C ASP A 252 9.38 4.72 26.41
N ALA A 253 8.26 4.03 26.66
CA ALA A 253 8.26 2.58 26.85
C ALA A 253 8.42 1.79 25.54
N GLN A 254 7.96 2.34 24.40
CA GLN A 254 8.03 1.69 23.10
C GLN A 254 8.27 2.72 21.98
N PRO A 255 9.38 2.62 21.22
CA PRO A 255 9.59 3.48 20.05
C PRO A 255 8.68 3.07 18.89
N PHE A 256 8.38 4.03 18.00
CA PHE A 256 7.57 3.81 16.80
C PHE A 256 8.28 4.35 15.57
N SER A 257 8.17 3.64 14.45
CA SER A 257 8.68 4.10 13.15
C SER A 257 7.76 5.12 12.50
N ALA A 258 6.45 5.01 12.75
CA ALA A 258 5.42 5.88 12.20
C ALA A 258 4.16 5.86 13.09
N LEU A 259 3.34 6.90 12.98
CA LEU A 259 2.05 7.04 13.65
C LEU A 259 0.97 7.45 12.66
N ILE A 260 -0.16 6.75 12.69
CA ILE A 260 -1.27 6.95 11.76
C ILE A 260 -2.58 7.15 12.53
N GLY A 261 -3.33 8.21 12.23
CA GLY A 261 -4.59 8.47 12.91
C GLY A 261 -5.26 9.79 12.50
N PRO A 262 -6.45 10.07 13.05
CA PRO A 262 -7.15 11.33 12.84
C PRO A 262 -6.56 12.47 13.71
N LEU A 263 -7.10 13.69 13.61
CA LEU A 263 -6.70 14.82 14.45
C LEU A 263 -7.90 15.43 15.19
N ALA A 264 -8.75 14.62 15.82
CA ALA A 264 -9.84 15.17 16.64
C ALA A 264 -9.28 15.87 17.89
N CYS A 265 -10.02 16.84 18.44
CA CYS A 265 -9.61 17.54 19.66
C CYS A 265 -9.30 16.57 20.81
N GLY A 266 -8.40 16.93 21.71
CA GLY A 266 -8.00 16.07 22.82
C GLY A 266 -6.93 15.05 22.42
N ALA A 267 -7.15 13.77 22.73
CA ALA A 267 -6.10 12.76 22.71
C ALA A 267 -5.44 12.53 21.34
N ASP A 268 -6.19 12.62 20.24
CA ASP A 268 -5.65 12.42 18.89
C ASP A 268 -4.62 13.50 18.54
N ILE A 269 -4.92 14.78 18.82
CA ILE A 269 -3.94 15.87 18.65
C ILE A 269 -2.74 15.68 19.59
N LEU A 270 -2.92 15.25 20.84
CA LEU A 270 -1.79 15.00 21.75
C LEU A 270 -0.85 13.90 21.24
N PHE A 271 -1.38 12.83 20.64
CA PHE A 271 -0.55 11.80 19.98
C PHE A 271 0.25 12.38 18.81
N ALA A 272 -0.40 13.20 17.98
CA ALA A 272 0.24 13.83 16.83
C ALA A 272 1.36 14.78 17.23
N GLU A 273 1.14 15.63 18.24
CA GLU A 273 2.17 16.54 18.77
C GLU A 273 3.37 15.78 19.32
N GLU A 274 3.12 14.67 20.03
CA GLU A 274 4.19 13.85 20.58
C GLU A 274 4.99 13.12 19.48
N ALA A 275 4.32 12.68 18.41
CA ALA A 275 4.97 12.15 17.22
C ALA A 275 5.90 13.19 16.58
N ILE A 276 5.40 14.39 16.32
CA ILE A 276 6.14 15.51 15.72
C ILE A 276 7.34 15.88 16.59
N ARG A 277 7.14 16.02 17.90
CA ARG A 277 8.20 16.36 18.86
C ARG A 277 9.36 15.37 18.83
N ARG A 278 9.08 14.09 18.56
CA ARG A 278 10.07 13.01 18.49
C ARG A 278 10.59 12.73 17.09
N GLY A 279 10.10 13.43 16.07
CA GLY A 279 10.46 13.18 14.67
C GLY A 279 9.96 11.83 14.15
N ILE A 280 8.85 11.32 14.69
CA ILE A 280 8.19 10.11 14.19
C ILE A 280 7.31 10.49 13.00
N ASP A 281 7.38 9.72 11.91
CA ASP A 281 6.59 9.94 10.70
C ASP A 281 5.09 9.93 11.03
N LEU A 282 4.44 11.08 10.95
CA LEU A 282 3.01 11.25 11.20
C LEU A 282 2.21 11.22 9.89
N THR A 283 1.25 10.31 9.80
CA THR A 283 0.26 10.24 8.72
C THR A 283 -1.13 10.54 9.26
N VAL A 284 -1.73 11.62 8.79
CA VAL A 284 -3.07 12.06 9.21
C VAL A 284 -4.12 11.49 8.27
N ILE A 285 -5.19 10.92 8.84
CA ILE A 285 -6.35 10.42 8.10
C ILE A 285 -7.59 11.25 8.47
N LEU A 286 -8.11 11.99 7.50
CA LEU A 286 -9.36 12.72 7.61
C LEU A 286 -10.51 11.88 7.05
N PRO A 287 -11.61 11.66 7.80
CA PRO A 287 -12.72 10.81 7.38
C PRO A 287 -13.52 11.40 6.20
N PHE A 288 -13.57 12.72 6.10
CA PHE A 288 -14.34 13.49 5.13
C PHE A 288 -13.72 14.89 4.95
N ALA A 289 -14.40 15.77 4.21
CA ALA A 289 -13.93 17.14 3.94
C ALA A 289 -13.42 17.85 5.20
N GLU A 290 -12.24 18.48 5.07
CA GLU A 290 -11.49 19.02 6.20
C GLU A 290 -12.25 20.09 6.99
N GLU A 291 -12.90 21.04 6.30
CA GLU A 291 -13.67 22.11 6.95
C GLU A 291 -14.75 21.53 7.88
N ASP A 292 -15.42 20.47 7.42
CA ASP A 292 -16.45 19.80 8.19
C ASP A 292 -15.81 19.02 9.35
N PHE A 293 -14.64 18.40 9.15
CA PHE A 293 -13.93 17.69 10.22
C PHE A 293 -13.52 18.65 11.34
N ILE A 294 -13.02 19.84 11.00
CA ILE A 294 -12.71 20.88 11.98
C ILE A 294 -13.97 21.26 12.77
N ALA A 295 -15.10 21.45 12.09
CA ALA A 295 -16.36 21.81 12.74
C ALA A 295 -16.92 20.70 13.65
N GLN A 296 -16.78 19.44 13.26
CA GLN A 296 -17.40 18.29 13.94
C GLN A 296 -16.51 17.64 15.01
N SER A 297 -15.19 17.74 14.86
CA SER A 297 -14.26 16.94 15.66
C SER A 297 -13.12 17.73 16.31
N VAL A 298 -12.86 18.98 15.88
CA VAL A 298 -11.78 19.80 16.44
C VAL A 298 -12.34 20.95 17.29
N ARG A 299 -13.10 21.85 16.66
CA ARG A 299 -13.69 23.03 17.30
C ARG A 299 -14.59 22.71 18.51
N PRO A 300 -15.32 21.58 18.59
CA PRO A 300 -16.15 21.26 19.76
C PRO A 300 -15.37 21.19 21.09
N GLY A 301 -14.05 20.99 21.05
CA GLY A 301 -13.20 21.01 22.24
C GLY A 301 -12.72 22.41 22.67
N GLY A 302 -12.93 23.45 21.86
CA GLY A 302 -12.39 24.80 22.08
C GLY A 302 -11.55 25.30 20.91
N GLU A 303 -11.37 26.62 20.84
CA GLU A 303 -10.68 27.29 19.72
C GLU A 303 -9.17 27.01 19.70
N GLY A 304 -8.53 26.77 20.85
CA GLY A 304 -7.10 26.45 20.90
C GLY A 304 -6.76 25.11 20.24
N TRP A 305 -7.69 24.14 20.21
CA TRP A 305 -7.51 22.91 19.44
C TRP A 305 -7.43 23.16 17.93
N VAL A 306 -8.08 24.20 17.40
CA VAL A 306 -8.04 24.50 15.96
C VAL A 306 -6.64 24.91 15.53
N ALA A 307 -5.96 25.74 16.33
CA ALA A 307 -4.58 26.14 16.07
C ALA A 307 -3.61 24.93 16.13
N ARG A 308 -3.81 24.04 17.10
CA ARG A 308 -3.00 22.82 17.27
C ARG A 308 -3.23 21.81 16.16
N TYR A 309 -4.49 21.65 15.72
CA TYR A 309 -4.85 20.86 14.55
C TYR A 309 -4.09 21.35 13.31
N GLN A 310 -4.11 22.67 13.05
CA GLN A 310 -3.41 23.25 11.89
C GLN A 310 -1.91 22.98 11.96
N HIS A 311 -1.30 23.18 13.13
CA HIS A 311 0.10 22.87 13.35
C HIS A 311 0.43 21.39 13.06
N CYS A 312 -0.36 20.46 13.61
CA CYS A 312 -0.13 19.03 13.42
C CYS A 312 -0.35 18.59 11.97
N ARG A 313 -1.39 19.10 11.33
CA ARG A 313 -1.70 18.83 9.92
C ARG A 313 -0.58 19.30 9.00
N ASP A 314 -0.08 20.51 9.22
CA ASP A 314 0.95 21.10 8.36
C ASP A 314 2.33 20.46 8.59
N ALA A 315 2.57 19.93 9.80
CA ALA A 315 3.78 19.19 10.13
C ALA A 315 3.72 17.69 9.78
N ALA A 316 2.54 17.15 9.44
CA ALA A 316 2.38 15.75 9.09
C ALA A 316 3.15 15.41 7.82
N ALA A 317 3.79 14.24 7.80
CA ALA A 317 4.49 13.74 6.61
C ALA A 317 3.50 13.48 5.46
N MET A 318 2.29 13.02 5.79
CA MET A 318 1.21 12.80 4.83
C MET A 318 -0.15 13.12 5.43
N VAL A 319 -1.05 13.67 4.61
CA VAL A 319 -2.47 13.84 4.93
C VAL A 319 -3.29 13.13 3.86
N HIS A 320 -4.15 12.20 4.28
CA HIS A 320 -5.06 11.47 3.42
C HIS A 320 -6.50 11.70 3.81
N PHE A 321 -7.37 11.65 2.81
CA PHE A 321 -8.81 11.69 2.98
C PHE A 321 -9.39 10.31 2.66
N ALA A 322 -10.10 9.73 3.62
CA ALA A 322 -10.85 8.50 3.37
C ALA A 322 -11.97 8.76 2.34
N SER A 323 -12.65 9.89 2.50
CA SER A 323 -13.57 10.46 1.52
C SER A 323 -13.31 11.97 1.39
N ASN A 324 -13.48 12.52 0.19
CA ASN A 324 -13.49 13.97 -0.04
C ASN A 324 -14.91 14.57 0.08
N SER A 325 -15.91 13.75 0.40
CA SER A 325 -17.30 14.18 0.50
C SER A 325 -17.52 15.07 1.72
N ARG A 326 -18.51 15.97 1.65
CA ARG A 326 -18.98 16.74 2.81
C ARG A 326 -19.58 15.83 3.88
N TYR A 327 -19.59 16.28 5.13
CA TYR A 327 -20.25 15.61 6.22
C TYR A 327 -21.77 15.73 6.09
N VAL A 328 -22.46 14.59 6.16
CA VAL A 328 -23.92 14.51 5.99
C VAL A 328 -24.60 13.93 7.23
N SER A 329 -24.01 14.12 8.42
CA SER A 329 -24.52 13.57 9.68
C SER A 329 -24.63 12.05 9.69
N ASP A 330 -23.60 11.39 9.16
CA ASP A 330 -23.54 9.93 9.04
C ASP A 330 -22.27 9.37 9.67
N ASP A 331 -22.48 8.46 10.63
CA ASP A 331 -21.42 7.74 11.35
C ASP A 331 -20.54 6.89 10.42
N CYS A 332 -21.05 6.44 9.27
CA CYS A 332 -20.26 5.66 8.31
C CYS A 332 -19.02 6.41 7.84
N GLN A 333 -19.03 7.74 7.81
CA GLN A 333 -17.86 8.51 7.39
C GLN A 333 -16.75 8.45 8.45
N PHE A 334 -17.09 8.54 9.74
CA PHE A 334 -16.14 8.37 10.83
C PHE A 334 -15.60 6.94 10.88
N ILE A 335 -16.49 5.95 10.74
CA ILE A 335 -16.14 4.52 10.68
C ILE A 335 -15.13 4.27 9.55
N LEU A 336 -15.39 4.80 8.34
CA LEU A 336 -14.46 4.69 7.22
C LEU A 336 -13.09 5.29 7.56
N GLY A 337 -13.04 6.46 8.21
CA GLY A 337 -11.80 7.11 8.64
C GLY A 337 -10.98 6.24 9.60
N SER A 338 -11.61 5.77 10.69
CA SER A 338 -10.96 4.88 11.67
C SER A 338 -10.45 3.60 11.01
N HIS A 339 -11.29 2.94 10.20
CA HIS A 339 -10.88 1.72 9.53
C HIS A 339 -9.73 1.94 8.54
N THR A 340 -9.75 3.07 7.82
CA THR A 340 -8.68 3.45 6.89
C THR A 340 -7.37 3.64 7.64
N ALA A 341 -7.37 4.33 8.79
CA ALA A 341 -6.18 4.51 9.62
C ALA A 341 -5.61 3.17 10.12
N MET A 342 -6.46 2.29 10.65
CA MET A 342 -6.05 0.97 11.11
C MET A 342 -5.49 0.10 9.98
N GLY A 343 -6.16 0.09 8.83
CA GLY A 343 -5.72 -0.65 7.66
C GLY A 343 -4.38 -0.17 7.12
N LEU A 344 -4.18 1.15 7.06
CA LEU A 344 -2.90 1.74 6.65
C LEU A 344 -1.78 1.46 7.62
N ALA A 345 -2.05 1.43 8.93
CA ALA A 345 -1.04 1.01 9.90
C ALA A 345 -0.61 -0.45 9.66
N LYS A 346 -1.55 -1.35 9.34
CA LYS A 346 -1.21 -2.73 8.95
C LYS A 346 -0.44 -2.80 7.63
N LEU A 347 -0.81 -2.02 6.61
CA LEU A 347 -0.06 -1.95 5.34
C LEU A 347 1.36 -1.45 5.58
N ARG A 348 1.51 -0.34 6.30
CA ARG A 348 2.81 0.25 6.61
C ARG A 348 3.68 -0.67 7.47
N ALA A 349 3.09 -1.40 8.41
CA ALA A 349 3.81 -2.39 9.21
C ALA A 349 4.33 -3.55 8.34
N ARG A 350 3.52 -4.04 7.38
CA ARG A 350 3.96 -5.06 6.40
C ARG A 350 5.09 -4.54 5.50
N GLU A 351 4.98 -3.30 5.01
CA GLU A 351 6.06 -2.65 4.25
C GLU A 351 7.35 -2.57 5.06
N LEU A 352 7.26 -2.24 6.34
CA LEU A 352 8.40 -2.09 7.24
C LEU A 352 8.87 -3.41 7.88
N GLU A 353 8.30 -4.56 7.49
CA GLU A 353 8.61 -5.87 8.10
C GLU A 353 8.50 -5.86 9.64
N THR A 354 7.51 -5.14 10.16
CA THR A 354 7.28 -4.95 11.60
C THR A 354 5.80 -5.17 11.96
N GLU A 355 5.47 -4.97 13.23
CA GLU A 355 4.09 -5.07 13.72
C GLU A 355 3.36 -3.72 13.71
N ALA A 356 2.03 -3.77 13.66
CA ALA A 356 1.17 -2.62 13.91
C ALA A 356 0.57 -2.73 15.32
N VAL A 357 0.56 -1.62 16.06
CA VAL A 357 0.08 -1.55 17.45
C VAL A 357 -0.90 -0.40 17.58
N GLN A 358 -2.04 -0.63 18.24
CA GLN A 358 -2.99 0.44 18.53
C GLN A 358 -2.67 1.09 19.89
N LEU A 359 -2.63 2.42 19.93
CA LEU A 359 -2.54 3.21 21.15
C LEU A 359 -3.92 3.82 21.42
N ALA A 360 -4.48 3.56 22.60
CA ALA A 360 -5.83 4.03 22.91
C ALA A 360 -5.90 4.79 24.23
N VAL A 361 -6.23 6.09 24.18
CA VAL A 361 -6.53 6.86 25.40
C VAL A 361 -7.96 6.58 25.84
N VAL A 362 -8.10 6.05 27.04
CA VAL A 362 -9.36 5.56 27.58
C VAL A 362 -9.61 6.12 28.97
N ASP A 363 -10.88 6.44 29.25
CA ASP A 363 -11.35 6.75 30.60
C ASP A 363 -11.61 5.42 31.35
N PRO A 364 -10.94 5.16 32.48
CA PRO A 364 -11.12 3.97 33.29
C PRO A 364 -12.59 3.69 33.67
N ASP A 365 -13.38 4.73 33.93
CA ASP A 365 -14.75 4.60 34.44
C ASP A 365 -15.74 4.11 33.37
N VAL A 366 -15.37 4.26 32.09
CA VAL A 366 -16.20 3.93 30.92
C VAL A 366 -15.83 2.58 30.31
N LEU A 367 -14.58 2.12 30.49
CA LEU A 367 -14.11 0.82 29.98
C LEU A 367 -14.97 -0.35 30.48
N ALA A 368 -15.53 -0.23 31.68
CA ALA A 368 -16.39 -1.23 32.29
C ALA A 368 -17.83 -1.27 31.74
N ARG A 369 -18.25 -0.34 30.87
CA ARG A 369 -19.69 -0.10 30.58
C ARG A 369 -20.13 -0.28 29.11
N SER A 370 -19.24 -0.61 28.18
CA SER A 370 -19.54 -0.43 26.74
C SER A 370 -19.55 -1.71 25.91
N GLN A 371 -20.52 -2.58 26.14
CA GLN A 371 -20.95 -3.55 25.11
C GLN A 371 -22.03 -2.86 24.25
N GLY A 372 -21.70 -2.43 23.02
CA GLY A 372 -22.70 -1.98 22.03
C GLY A 372 -22.51 -0.63 21.32
N ALA A 373 -21.35 0.03 21.43
CA ALA A 373 -21.08 1.24 20.63
C ALA A 373 -20.76 0.88 19.17
N ILE A 374 -21.39 1.55 18.20
CA ILE A 374 -21.19 1.33 16.75
C ILE A 374 -20.00 2.14 16.21
N ALA A 375 -19.63 3.24 16.87
CA ALA A 375 -18.50 4.11 16.51
C ALA A 375 -17.78 4.67 17.75
N GLY A 376 -16.54 5.13 17.56
CA GLY A 376 -15.69 5.76 18.59
C GLY A 376 -14.68 4.81 19.23
N THR A 377 -13.87 5.32 20.17
CA THR A 377 -12.67 4.65 20.70
C THR A 377 -12.88 3.19 21.13
N ASN A 378 -13.99 2.86 21.81
CA ASN A 378 -14.25 1.49 22.25
C ASN A 378 -14.60 0.54 21.09
N ALA A 379 -15.34 1.02 20.08
CA ALA A 379 -15.62 0.26 18.87
C ALA A 379 -14.33 0.03 18.07
N ASP A 380 -13.47 1.06 18.01
CA ASP A 380 -12.17 0.99 17.35
C ASP A 380 -11.21 -0.02 18.01
N ILE A 381 -11.21 -0.10 19.34
CA ILE A 381 -10.46 -1.12 20.09
C ILE A 381 -11.02 -2.51 19.78
N ALA A 382 -12.33 -2.70 19.92
CA ALA A 382 -12.96 -3.99 19.69
C ALA A 382 -12.74 -4.52 18.27
N LEU A 383 -12.81 -3.64 17.27
CA LEU A 383 -12.55 -3.98 15.87
C LEU A 383 -11.09 -4.38 15.64
N TRP A 384 -10.15 -3.62 16.21
CA TRP A 384 -8.73 -3.91 16.11
C TRP A 384 -8.39 -5.27 16.70
N GLU A 385 -8.92 -5.57 17.90
CA GLU A 385 -8.77 -6.85 18.59
C GLU A 385 -9.43 -8.01 17.83
N THR A 386 -10.62 -7.79 17.26
CA THR A 386 -11.35 -8.77 16.43
C THR A 386 -10.47 -9.28 15.28
N TYR A 387 -9.64 -8.41 14.71
CA TYR A 387 -8.70 -8.77 13.65
C TYR A 387 -7.26 -9.02 14.13
N GLY A 388 -7.11 -9.44 15.39
CA GLY A 388 -5.84 -9.89 15.99
C GLY A 388 -4.84 -8.79 16.31
N GLY A 389 -5.28 -7.54 16.33
CA GLY A 389 -4.44 -6.41 16.68
C GLY A 389 -4.20 -6.30 18.19
N ARG A 390 -2.99 -5.86 18.59
CA ARG A 390 -2.64 -5.55 19.98
C ARG A 390 -2.94 -4.09 20.27
N THR A 391 -3.62 -3.82 21.39
CA THR A 391 -3.89 -2.46 21.88
C THR A 391 -3.12 -2.18 23.18
N GLN A 392 -2.41 -1.07 23.23
CA GLN A 392 -1.84 -0.48 24.43
C GLN A 392 -2.83 0.56 24.97
N LEU A 393 -3.48 0.20 26.08
CA LEU A 393 -4.43 1.09 26.76
C LEU A 393 -3.68 2.14 27.60
N ILE A 394 -4.03 3.40 27.40
CA ILE A 394 -3.52 4.55 28.15
C ILE A 394 -4.68 5.10 28.98
N ALA A 395 -4.75 4.68 30.23
CA ALA A 395 -5.83 5.00 31.15
C ALA A 395 -5.65 6.41 31.72
N VAL A 396 -6.57 7.33 31.41
CA VAL A 396 -6.52 8.74 31.84
C VAL A 396 -7.86 9.16 32.44
N GLY A 397 -7.84 9.59 33.70
CA GLY A 397 -9.01 10.08 34.42
C GLY A 397 -9.16 11.62 34.40
N GLY A 398 -10.40 12.07 34.58
CA GLY A 398 -10.72 13.49 34.73
C GLY A 398 -10.61 14.31 33.45
N LEU A 399 -10.95 13.72 32.30
CA LEU A 399 -11.07 14.41 31.02
C LEU A 399 -12.38 15.21 30.98
N ASP A 400 -12.34 16.50 30.65
CA ASP A 400 -13.56 17.30 30.50
C ASP A 400 -14.25 16.97 29.16
N ARG A 401 -15.32 16.18 29.26
CA ARG A 401 -16.05 15.64 28.10
C ARG A 401 -17.21 16.53 27.64
N ARG A 402 -17.38 17.72 28.22
CA ARG A 402 -18.44 18.69 27.85
C ARG A 402 -18.04 19.42 26.58
N LEU A 403 -18.32 18.83 25.43
CA LEU A 403 -18.00 19.37 24.11
C LEU A 403 -19.18 20.12 23.49
N ASP A 404 -18.87 21.12 22.67
CA ASP A 404 -19.86 21.97 22.00
C ASP A 404 -20.03 21.53 20.53
N PHE A 405 -20.77 20.45 20.30
CA PHE A 405 -21.03 19.94 18.95
C PHE A 405 -22.03 20.81 18.18
N PRO A 406 -21.87 20.96 16.85
CA PRO A 406 -22.91 21.57 16.02
C PRO A 406 -24.18 20.70 16.02
N ALA A 407 -25.33 21.33 15.74
CA ALA A 407 -26.58 20.60 15.63
C ALA A 407 -26.51 19.58 14.46
N PRO A 408 -26.92 18.31 14.66
CA PRO A 408 -26.88 17.32 13.60
C PRO A 408 -27.89 17.69 12.50
N LEU A 409 -27.51 17.44 11.24
CA LEU A 409 -28.45 17.51 10.13
C LEU A 409 -29.35 16.28 10.17
N PRO A 410 -30.68 16.41 9.99
CA PRO A 410 -31.54 15.25 9.91
C PRO A 410 -31.19 14.42 8.66
N PRO A 411 -31.13 13.08 8.77
CA PRO A 411 -30.91 12.24 7.60
C PRO A 411 -32.09 12.40 6.61
N PRO A 412 -31.85 12.31 5.30
CA PRO A 412 -32.93 12.39 4.31
C PRO A 412 -33.95 11.25 4.52
N GLU A 413 -35.24 11.56 4.43
CA GLU A 413 -36.31 10.56 4.50
C GLU A 413 -36.19 9.53 3.36
N ASP A 414 -36.51 8.26 3.63
CA ASP A 414 -36.47 7.13 2.68
C ASP A 414 -35.11 6.77 2.04
N HIS A 415 -34.03 7.41 2.47
CA HIS A 415 -32.67 7.09 2.02
C HIS A 415 -31.83 6.53 3.17
N ARG A 416 -31.18 5.38 2.91
CA ARG A 416 -30.24 4.78 3.87
C ARG A 416 -28.84 4.96 3.36
N ARG A 417 -27.88 5.20 4.26
CA ARG A 417 -26.46 5.22 3.91
C ARG A 417 -25.77 4.02 4.55
N GLY A 418 -24.80 3.46 3.83
CA GLY A 418 -24.04 2.32 4.29
C GLY A 418 -22.70 2.25 3.59
N LEU A 419 -21.76 1.52 4.20
CA LEU A 419 -20.46 1.22 3.61
C LEU A 419 -20.59 0.01 2.70
N TYR A 420 -20.18 0.18 1.45
CA TYR A 420 -20.24 -0.88 0.44
C TYR A 420 -18.96 -0.90 -0.38
N ALA A 421 -18.63 -2.08 -0.91
CA ALA A 421 -17.63 -2.21 -1.94
C ALA A 421 -18.29 -1.98 -3.31
N ILE A 422 -17.66 -1.17 -4.14
CA ILE A 422 -18.15 -0.72 -5.44
C ILE A 422 -17.16 -1.22 -6.48
N LEU A 423 -17.64 -1.93 -7.49
CA LEU A 423 -16.82 -2.49 -8.56
C LEU A 423 -17.30 -1.93 -9.91
N PHE A 424 -16.37 -1.39 -10.68
CA PHE A 424 -16.54 -1.07 -12.09
C PHE A 424 -15.52 -1.86 -12.90
N ALA A 425 -15.96 -2.41 -14.03
CA ALA A 425 -15.07 -3.09 -14.96
C ALA A 425 -15.46 -2.81 -16.41
N ASP A 426 -14.47 -2.71 -17.30
CA ASP A 426 -14.63 -2.44 -18.73
C ASP A 426 -13.66 -3.29 -19.56
N PHE A 427 -14.09 -3.74 -20.74
CA PHE A 427 -13.29 -4.62 -21.58
C PHE A 427 -12.48 -3.83 -22.62
N ALA A 428 -11.17 -3.70 -22.37
CA ALA A 428 -10.27 -3.12 -23.35
C ALA A 428 -10.25 -3.97 -24.63
N GLY A 429 -10.44 -3.32 -25.78
CA GLY A 429 -10.48 -3.98 -27.09
C GLY A 429 -11.88 -4.31 -27.62
N PHE A 430 -12.94 -4.05 -26.85
CA PHE A 430 -14.32 -4.28 -27.28
C PHE A 430 -14.68 -3.53 -28.58
N SER A 431 -14.23 -2.29 -28.73
CA SER A 431 -14.46 -1.46 -29.93
C SER A 431 -13.86 -2.01 -31.23
N LYS A 432 -12.99 -3.02 -31.15
CA LYS A 432 -12.40 -3.70 -32.31
C LYS A 432 -13.21 -4.92 -32.76
N LEU A 433 -14.21 -5.34 -31.99
CA LEU A 433 -15.06 -6.48 -32.31
C LEU A 433 -16.08 -6.10 -33.39
N GLY A 434 -16.27 -6.99 -34.37
CA GLY A 434 -17.33 -6.86 -35.36
C GLY A 434 -18.63 -7.54 -34.93
N GLU A 435 -19.69 -7.33 -35.71
CA GLU A 435 -21.03 -7.90 -35.48
C GLU A 435 -21.04 -9.44 -35.31
N ARG A 436 -20.05 -10.14 -35.89
CA ARG A 436 -19.94 -11.60 -35.79
C ARG A 436 -19.35 -12.05 -34.46
N GLU A 437 -18.47 -11.24 -33.88
CA GLU A 437 -17.79 -11.53 -32.64
C GLU A 437 -18.64 -11.14 -31.41
N LEU A 438 -19.55 -10.17 -31.54
CA LEU A 438 -20.40 -9.69 -30.44
C LEU A 438 -21.21 -10.79 -29.73
N PRO A 439 -21.84 -11.78 -30.41
CA PRO A 439 -22.51 -12.89 -29.72
C PRO A 439 -21.55 -13.80 -28.94
N VAL A 440 -20.32 -13.98 -29.42
CA VAL A 440 -19.27 -14.74 -28.71
C VAL A 440 -18.86 -13.97 -27.47
N PHE A 441 -18.63 -12.67 -27.59
CA PHE A 441 -18.33 -11.79 -26.46
C PHE A 441 -19.43 -11.83 -25.39
N ALA A 442 -20.69 -11.65 -25.77
CA ALA A 442 -21.81 -11.66 -24.85
C ALA A 442 -21.93 -13.00 -24.09
N ARG A 443 -21.73 -14.13 -24.78
CA ARG A 443 -21.86 -15.46 -24.16
C ARG A 443 -20.66 -15.85 -23.31
N GLU A 444 -19.45 -15.67 -23.85
CA GLU A 444 -18.22 -16.19 -23.25
C GLU A 444 -17.62 -15.22 -22.23
N VAL A 445 -17.54 -13.92 -22.56
CA VAL A 445 -16.96 -12.89 -21.70
C VAL A 445 -18.00 -12.43 -20.67
N MET A 446 -19.09 -11.79 -21.13
CA MET A 446 -20.10 -11.24 -20.21
C MET A 446 -20.85 -12.35 -19.47
N GLY A 447 -21.19 -13.45 -20.15
CA GLY A 447 -21.76 -14.63 -19.51
C GLY A 447 -20.80 -15.30 -18.51
N GLY A 448 -19.49 -15.27 -18.76
CA GLY A 448 -18.46 -15.71 -17.80
C GLY A 448 -18.46 -14.89 -16.53
N ILE A 449 -18.47 -13.56 -16.66
CA ILE A 449 -18.56 -12.64 -15.52
C ILE A 449 -19.87 -12.82 -14.76
N GLY A 450 -20.99 -12.99 -15.48
CA GLY A 450 -22.29 -13.27 -14.89
C GLY A 450 -22.26 -14.49 -13.96
N ARG A 451 -21.66 -15.61 -14.42
CA ARG A 451 -21.46 -16.82 -13.62
C ARG A 451 -20.57 -16.58 -12.40
N VAL A 452 -19.50 -15.79 -12.54
CA VAL A 452 -18.65 -15.41 -11.41
C VAL A 452 -19.49 -14.69 -10.36
N LEU A 453 -20.27 -13.67 -10.74
CA LEU A 453 -21.12 -12.92 -9.82
C LEU A 453 -22.19 -13.80 -9.15
N ASP A 454 -22.82 -14.71 -9.91
CA ASP A 454 -23.82 -15.64 -9.37
C ASP A 454 -23.25 -16.53 -8.24
N ASN A 455 -21.97 -16.92 -8.33
CA ASN A 455 -21.32 -17.76 -7.33
C ASN A 455 -21.17 -17.09 -5.95
N PHE A 456 -21.25 -15.76 -5.88
CA PHE A 456 -21.16 -15.01 -4.62
C PHE A 456 -22.53 -14.63 -4.04
N GLY A 457 -23.63 -14.99 -4.72
CA GLY A 457 -24.99 -14.96 -4.18
C GLY A 457 -25.40 -13.64 -3.52
N GLU A 458 -25.81 -13.71 -2.26
CA GLU A 458 -26.36 -12.59 -1.49
C GLU A 458 -25.37 -11.44 -1.24
N HIS A 459 -24.07 -11.68 -1.41
CA HIS A 459 -23.07 -10.63 -1.29
C HIS A 459 -23.10 -9.63 -2.45
N VAL A 460 -23.61 -10.03 -3.63
CA VAL A 460 -23.79 -9.14 -4.78
C VAL A 460 -25.15 -8.45 -4.66
N LEU A 461 -25.15 -7.29 -3.99
CA LEU A 461 -26.35 -6.52 -3.67
C LEU A 461 -26.99 -5.87 -4.91
N PHE A 462 -26.15 -5.48 -5.86
CA PHE A 462 -26.58 -4.87 -7.10
C PHE A 462 -25.62 -5.22 -8.23
N ARG A 463 -26.16 -5.38 -9.44
CA ARG A 463 -25.37 -5.51 -10.67
C ARG A 463 -26.10 -4.90 -11.85
N ASN A 464 -25.35 -4.27 -12.74
CA ASN A 464 -25.85 -3.73 -13.99
C ASN A 464 -24.75 -3.77 -15.05
N THR A 465 -25.14 -3.75 -16.33
CA THR A 465 -24.20 -3.73 -17.45
C THR A 465 -24.60 -2.70 -18.50
N TRP A 466 -23.61 -2.12 -19.18
CA TRP A 466 -23.80 -1.23 -20.33
C TRP A 466 -22.78 -1.60 -21.40
N GLY A 467 -23.20 -2.37 -22.40
CA GLY A 467 -22.28 -2.93 -23.39
C GLY A 467 -21.29 -3.91 -22.75
N ASP A 468 -20.02 -3.54 -22.77
CA ASP A 468 -18.88 -4.25 -22.19
C ASP A 468 -18.57 -3.88 -20.73
N ALA A 469 -19.24 -2.85 -20.20
CA ALA A 469 -19.05 -2.41 -18.84
C ALA A 469 -19.90 -3.21 -17.83
N VAL A 470 -19.33 -3.45 -16.65
CA VAL A 470 -19.97 -4.08 -15.49
C VAL A 470 -19.90 -3.13 -14.31
N TYR A 471 -21.03 -2.90 -13.65
CA TYR A 471 -21.14 -2.19 -12.38
C TYR A 471 -21.76 -3.12 -11.34
N ALA A 472 -21.11 -3.29 -10.19
CA ALA A 472 -21.63 -4.10 -9.09
C ALA A 472 -21.42 -3.42 -7.73
N VAL A 473 -22.36 -3.67 -6.81
CA VAL A 473 -22.25 -3.30 -5.39
C VAL A 473 -22.22 -4.56 -4.55
N ILE A 474 -21.21 -4.65 -3.69
CA ILE A 474 -20.90 -5.82 -2.89
C ILE A 474 -20.95 -5.45 -1.41
N SER A 475 -21.49 -6.34 -0.58
CA SER A 475 -21.68 -6.10 0.86
C SER A 475 -20.35 -5.96 1.63
N GLU A 476 -19.31 -6.66 1.20
CA GLU A 476 -18.04 -6.79 1.93
C GLU A 476 -16.83 -6.53 1.03
N PRO A 477 -15.79 -5.84 1.54
CA PRO A 477 -14.58 -5.54 0.78
C PRO A 477 -13.82 -6.82 0.39
N ALA A 478 -13.74 -7.79 1.30
CA ALA A 478 -13.11 -9.08 1.07
C ALA A 478 -13.73 -9.82 -0.13
N VAL A 479 -15.06 -9.88 -0.15
CA VAL A 479 -15.81 -10.56 -1.22
C VAL A 479 -15.67 -9.83 -2.55
N ALA A 480 -15.66 -8.51 -2.55
CA ALA A 480 -15.42 -7.73 -3.76
C ALA A 480 -14.03 -7.98 -4.37
N ALA A 481 -13.00 -8.12 -3.52
CA ALA A 481 -11.66 -8.50 -3.96
C ALA A 481 -11.64 -9.90 -4.60
N GLN A 482 -12.33 -10.88 -3.98
CA GLN A 482 -12.45 -12.24 -4.53
C GLN A 482 -13.19 -12.25 -5.87
N ILE A 483 -14.29 -11.50 -6.00
CA ILE A 483 -15.04 -11.36 -7.25
C ILE A 483 -14.14 -10.80 -8.36
N ALA A 484 -13.41 -9.72 -8.08
CA ALA A 484 -12.55 -9.10 -9.09
C ALA A 484 -11.42 -10.02 -9.54
N LEU A 485 -10.79 -10.74 -8.62
CA LEU A 485 -9.75 -11.73 -8.93
C LEU A 485 -10.34 -12.91 -9.73
N ALA A 486 -11.52 -13.40 -9.37
CA ALA A 486 -12.21 -14.45 -10.11
C ALA A 486 -12.58 -13.99 -11.54
N MET A 487 -12.98 -12.73 -11.72
CA MET A 487 -13.21 -12.13 -13.04
C MET A 487 -11.92 -12.05 -13.87
N GLN A 488 -10.81 -11.64 -13.25
CA GLN A 488 -9.50 -11.59 -13.90
C GLN A 488 -9.03 -13.00 -14.30
N GLU A 489 -9.14 -14.00 -13.42
CA GLU A 489 -8.79 -15.40 -13.69
C GLU A 489 -9.65 -15.98 -14.83
N GLN A 490 -10.96 -15.74 -14.80
CA GLN A 490 -11.89 -16.18 -15.84
C GLN A 490 -11.56 -15.61 -17.23
N LEU A 491 -10.88 -14.46 -17.28
CA LEU A 491 -10.50 -13.75 -18.50
C LEU A 491 -9.01 -13.80 -18.79
N ALA A 492 -8.23 -14.61 -18.06
CA ALA A 492 -6.80 -14.77 -18.27
C ALA A 492 -6.48 -15.35 -19.67
N VAL A 493 -7.38 -16.16 -20.22
CA VAL A 493 -7.33 -16.66 -21.59
C VAL A 493 -8.60 -16.23 -22.31
N LEU A 494 -8.44 -15.37 -23.33
CA LEU A 494 -9.57 -14.89 -24.11
C LEU A 494 -10.12 -15.98 -25.04
N PRO A 495 -11.44 -16.01 -25.28
CA PRO A 495 -12.03 -16.92 -26.26
C PRO A 495 -11.38 -16.76 -27.65
N PRO A 496 -10.90 -17.84 -28.29
CA PRO A 496 -10.22 -17.75 -29.60
C PRO A 496 -11.06 -17.07 -30.68
N GLY A 497 -12.38 -17.19 -30.60
CA GLY A 497 -13.34 -16.59 -31.54
C GLY A 497 -13.43 -15.07 -31.50
N LEU A 498 -12.73 -14.38 -30.60
CA LEU A 498 -12.67 -12.91 -30.56
C LEU A 498 -11.58 -12.32 -31.46
N GLY A 499 -10.57 -13.11 -31.85
CA GLY A 499 -9.46 -12.63 -32.68
C GLY A 499 -8.63 -11.50 -32.04
N LEU A 500 -8.64 -11.39 -30.70
CA LEU A 500 -7.90 -10.37 -29.95
C LEU A 500 -6.62 -10.97 -29.35
N GLU A 501 -5.54 -10.19 -29.36
CA GLU A 501 -4.30 -10.52 -28.66
C GLU A 501 -4.42 -10.21 -27.16
N GLY A 502 -4.14 -11.19 -26.30
CA GLY A 502 -4.38 -11.10 -24.84
C GLY A 502 -3.56 -10.05 -24.08
N HIS A 503 -2.55 -9.45 -24.70
CA HIS A 503 -1.76 -8.35 -24.10
C HIS A 503 -2.38 -6.97 -24.34
N HIS A 504 -3.34 -6.88 -25.28
CA HIS A 504 -4.00 -5.63 -25.70
C HIS A 504 -5.51 -5.65 -25.47
N ALA A 505 -6.05 -6.76 -24.98
CA ALA A 505 -7.45 -6.93 -24.68
C ALA A 505 -7.64 -7.67 -23.35
N GLY A 506 -8.61 -7.25 -22.57
CA GLY A 506 -8.84 -7.78 -21.24
C GLY A 506 -9.61 -6.80 -20.35
N MET A 507 -10.04 -7.28 -19.20
CA MET A 507 -10.83 -6.48 -18.26
C MET A 507 -9.94 -5.49 -17.51
N ARG A 508 -10.33 -4.23 -17.49
CA ARG A 508 -9.82 -3.22 -16.56
C ARG A 508 -10.80 -3.14 -15.41
N THR A 509 -10.35 -3.36 -14.18
CA THR A 509 -11.24 -3.40 -13.02
C THR A 509 -10.83 -2.34 -11.99
N GLY A 510 -11.79 -1.53 -11.56
CA GLY A 510 -11.66 -0.54 -10.49
C GLY A 510 -12.53 -0.89 -9.29
N ILE A 511 -11.97 -0.87 -8.09
CA ILE A 511 -12.70 -1.17 -6.84
C ILE A 511 -12.53 -0.06 -5.81
N HIS A 512 -13.61 0.32 -5.16
CA HIS A 512 -13.62 1.27 -4.06
C HIS A 512 -14.42 0.74 -2.89
N PHE A 513 -14.13 1.21 -1.67
CA PHE A 513 -14.94 0.97 -0.50
C PHE A 513 -15.25 2.30 0.16
N GLY A 514 -16.54 2.59 0.32
CA GLY A 514 -16.97 3.87 0.84
C GLY A 514 -18.48 3.98 1.05
N PRO A 515 -18.94 5.08 1.68
CA PRO A 515 -20.33 5.26 2.04
C PRO A 515 -21.16 5.77 0.85
N ILE A 516 -22.20 5.02 0.49
CA ILE A 516 -23.15 5.37 -0.58
C ILE A 516 -24.59 5.24 -0.10
N TYR A 517 -25.49 5.93 -0.79
CA TYR A 517 -26.91 5.86 -0.51
C TYR A 517 -27.54 4.63 -1.17
N ARG A 518 -28.47 4.02 -0.46
CA ARG A 518 -29.43 3.02 -0.94
C ARG A 518 -30.82 3.64 -0.89
N GLY A 519 -31.54 3.53 -1.99
CA GLY A 519 -32.91 4.02 -2.13
C GLY A 519 -33.64 3.33 -3.28
N ARG A 520 -34.70 3.97 -3.77
CA ARG A 520 -35.48 3.48 -4.91
C ARG A 520 -35.22 4.34 -6.14
N ASP A 521 -34.94 3.71 -7.28
CA ASP A 521 -34.84 4.39 -8.57
C ASP A 521 -36.22 4.94 -8.96
N PRO A 522 -36.39 6.27 -9.13
CA PRO A 522 -37.69 6.86 -9.45
C PRO A 522 -38.12 6.62 -10.90
N VAL A 523 -37.22 6.18 -11.78
CA VAL A 523 -37.47 5.92 -13.20
C VAL A 523 -37.78 4.44 -13.42
N VAL A 524 -36.93 3.55 -12.92
CA VAL A 524 -37.04 2.09 -13.15
C VAL A 524 -37.82 1.39 -12.04
N GLY A 525 -37.91 1.97 -10.85
CA GLY A 525 -38.67 1.45 -9.70
C GLY A 525 -37.96 0.37 -8.88
N ASN A 526 -36.76 -0.07 -9.30
CA ASN A 526 -35.90 -1.02 -8.58
C ASN A 526 -35.09 -0.33 -7.47
N GLU A 527 -34.38 -1.11 -6.66
CA GLU A 527 -33.40 -0.56 -5.72
C GLU A 527 -32.23 0.11 -6.46
N LEU A 528 -31.75 1.22 -5.89
CA LEU A 528 -30.68 2.05 -6.43
C LEU A 528 -29.59 2.27 -5.39
N TRP A 529 -28.34 2.14 -5.83
CA TRP A 529 -27.15 2.52 -5.10
C TRP A 529 -26.48 3.69 -5.80
N TYR A 530 -26.34 4.81 -5.10
CA TYR A 530 -25.89 6.06 -5.70
C TYR A 530 -25.10 6.93 -4.72
N GLY A 531 -24.33 7.86 -5.25
CA GLY A 531 -23.50 8.77 -4.47
C GLY A 531 -22.23 9.16 -5.21
N THR A 532 -21.51 10.13 -4.65
CA THR A 532 -20.22 10.62 -5.18
C THR A 532 -19.17 9.52 -5.27
N GLU A 533 -19.13 8.61 -4.28
CA GLU A 533 -18.18 7.49 -4.28
C GLU A 533 -18.43 6.47 -5.42
N VAL A 534 -19.67 6.32 -5.90
CA VAL A 534 -19.95 5.52 -7.11
C VAL A 534 -19.27 6.14 -8.33
N THR A 535 -19.41 7.46 -8.49
CA THR A 535 -18.80 8.19 -9.61
C THR A 535 -17.27 8.16 -9.52
N ARG A 536 -16.72 8.28 -8.31
CA ARG A 536 -15.27 8.15 -8.06
C ARG A 536 -14.74 6.79 -8.52
N THR A 537 -15.46 5.72 -8.21
CA THR A 537 -15.07 4.34 -8.58
C THR A 537 -15.02 4.16 -10.10
N ALA A 538 -16.00 4.69 -10.82
CA ALA A 538 -16.05 4.63 -12.28
C ALA A 538 -14.88 5.38 -12.98
N ARG A 539 -14.11 6.20 -12.25
CA ARG A 539 -12.92 6.89 -12.77
C ARG A 539 -11.61 6.14 -12.52
N ILE A 540 -11.65 5.03 -11.78
CA ILE A 540 -10.48 4.18 -11.56
C ILE A 540 -10.22 3.33 -12.81
N GLU A 541 -11.26 2.71 -13.36
CA GLU A 541 -11.15 1.82 -14.53
C GLU A 541 -10.35 2.43 -15.69
N PRO A 542 -10.55 3.70 -16.13
CA PRO A 542 -9.87 4.23 -17.29
C PRO A 542 -8.35 4.33 -17.14
N VAL A 543 -7.87 4.42 -15.90
CA VAL A 543 -6.45 4.50 -15.55
C VAL A 543 -5.87 3.14 -15.11
N THR A 544 -6.71 2.11 -15.03
CA THR A 544 -6.29 0.74 -14.75
C THR A 544 -5.65 0.12 -16.00
N LEU A 545 -4.49 -0.52 -15.84
CA LEU A 545 -3.85 -1.26 -16.92
C LEU A 545 -4.70 -2.47 -17.34
N VAL A 546 -4.62 -2.83 -18.63
CA VAL A 546 -5.40 -3.96 -19.19
C VAL A 546 -5.11 -5.25 -18.42
N GLY A 547 -6.18 -5.93 -18.00
CA GLY A 547 -6.09 -7.16 -17.22
C GLY A 547 -5.72 -6.96 -15.76
N GLN A 548 -5.58 -5.73 -15.27
CA GLN A 548 -5.26 -5.42 -13.87
C GLN A 548 -6.50 -5.01 -13.07
N ILE A 549 -6.36 -5.09 -11.74
CA ILE A 549 -7.37 -4.66 -10.78
C ILE A 549 -6.74 -3.57 -9.91
N TYR A 550 -7.27 -2.35 -10.00
CA TYR A 550 -6.87 -1.25 -9.13
C TYR A 550 -7.94 -0.97 -8.09
N CYS A 551 -7.51 -0.68 -6.87
CA CYS A 551 -8.38 -0.29 -5.79
C CYS A 551 -7.92 0.97 -5.09
N THR A 552 -8.85 1.68 -4.47
CA THR A 552 -8.54 2.91 -3.71
C THR A 552 -7.86 2.60 -2.38
N GLN A 553 -7.16 3.59 -1.81
CA GLN A 553 -6.57 3.50 -0.47
C GLN A 553 -7.53 2.99 0.63
N PRO A 554 -8.79 3.47 0.77
CA PRO A 554 -9.72 2.90 1.76
C PRO A 554 -10.01 1.41 1.53
N MET A 555 -10.10 0.96 0.28
CA MET A 555 -10.30 -0.45 -0.05
C MET A 555 -9.08 -1.30 0.34
N ALA A 556 -7.87 -0.86 -0.03
CA ALA A 556 -6.63 -1.54 0.35
C ALA A 556 -6.45 -1.61 1.88
N ALA A 557 -6.75 -0.50 2.57
CA ALA A 557 -6.73 -0.43 4.02
C ALA A 557 -7.74 -1.41 4.64
N MET A 558 -8.97 -1.47 4.15
CA MET A 558 -9.95 -2.44 4.63
C MET A 558 -9.49 -3.89 4.46
N LEU A 559 -8.95 -4.25 3.29
CA LEU A 559 -8.42 -5.59 3.04
C LEU A 559 -7.26 -5.96 3.99
N ALA A 560 -6.39 -4.98 4.29
CA ALA A 560 -5.33 -5.17 5.27
C ALA A 560 -5.87 -5.30 6.71
N LEU A 561 -6.88 -4.50 7.07
CA LEU A 561 -7.50 -4.47 8.39
C LEU A 561 -8.11 -5.83 8.74
N VAL A 562 -8.91 -6.40 7.83
CA VAL A 562 -9.54 -7.72 8.02
C VAL A 562 -8.52 -8.88 8.06
N ASN A 563 -7.23 -8.57 7.91
CA ASN A 563 -6.10 -9.49 7.97
C ASN A 563 -6.22 -10.67 7.00
N ILE A 564 -6.87 -10.45 5.86
CA ILE A 564 -6.92 -11.47 4.82
C ILE A 564 -5.54 -11.55 4.19
N ARG A 565 -4.93 -12.73 4.29
CA ARG A 565 -3.59 -13.01 3.76
C ARG A 565 -3.62 -13.54 2.32
N ASP A 566 -4.81 -13.66 1.72
CA ASP A 566 -4.96 -14.15 0.35
C ASP A 566 -4.69 -13.08 -0.72
N PHE A 567 -4.57 -11.80 -0.32
CA PHE A 567 -4.40 -10.67 -1.22
C PHE A 567 -3.16 -9.85 -0.91
N ASP A 568 -2.52 -9.35 -1.96
CA ASP A 568 -1.55 -8.26 -1.87
C ASP A 568 -2.16 -6.99 -2.48
N CYS A 569 -1.77 -5.84 -1.93
CA CYS A 569 -2.22 -4.52 -2.34
C CYS A 569 -0.99 -3.63 -2.49
N ASP A 570 -0.43 -3.57 -3.70
CA ASP A 570 0.79 -2.82 -3.96
C ASP A 570 0.45 -1.39 -4.33
N TYR A 571 1.04 -0.41 -3.65
CA TYR A 571 0.81 1.00 -3.99
C TYR A 571 1.35 1.32 -5.38
N VAL A 572 0.50 1.88 -6.25
CA VAL A 572 0.86 2.19 -7.65
C VAL A 572 1.14 3.68 -7.86
N GLY A 573 0.63 4.54 -6.98
CA GLY A 573 0.84 5.99 -7.04
C GLY A 573 -0.43 6.82 -6.83
N LYS A 574 -0.29 8.14 -6.95
CA LYS A 574 -1.40 9.09 -6.98
C LYS A 574 -1.77 9.39 -8.43
N VAL A 575 -3.01 9.12 -8.81
CA VAL A 575 -3.48 9.40 -10.17
C VAL A 575 -4.48 10.55 -10.13
N GLN A 576 -4.23 11.56 -10.96
CA GLN A 576 -5.15 12.67 -11.14
C GLN A 576 -6.38 12.18 -11.92
N LEU A 577 -7.56 12.25 -11.30
CA LEU A 577 -8.79 11.84 -11.97
C LEU A 577 -9.23 12.92 -12.97
N ALA A 578 -9.77 12.49 -14.11
CA ALA A 578 -10.32 13.41 -15.11
C ALA A 578 -11.41 14.32 -14.52
N LYS A 579 -11.49 15.57 -14.99
CA LYS A 579 -12.50 16.59 -14.61
C LYS A 579 -12.38 17.12 -13.17
N ASP A 580 -11.16 17.40 -12.70
CA ASP A 580 -10.88 18.08 -11.42
C ASP A 580 -11.34 17.35 -10.14
N TYR A 581 -11.44 16.01 -10.16
CA TYR A 581 -11.85 15.20 -8.99
C TYR A 581 -10.73 14.95 -7.95
N GLY A 582 -9.59 15.61 -8.12
CA GLY A 582 -8.42 15.48 -7.26
C GLY A 582 -7.58 14.21 -7.53
N ASP A 583 -6.56 14.03 -6.69
CA ASP A 583 -5.64 12.90 -6.78
C ASP A 583 -6.14 11.70 -5.97
N LEU A 584 -6.03 10.51 -6.53
CA LEU A 584 -6.42 9.26 -5.88
C LEU A 584 -5.21 8.35 -5.69
N ALA A 585 -4.92 8.01 -4.44
CA ALA A 585 -3.97 6.94 -4.11
C ALA A 585 -4.58 5.59 -4.52
N LEU A 586 -3.93 4.92 -5.48
CA LEU A 586 -4.35 3.64 -6.04
C LEU A 586 -3.38 2.51 -5.67
N TYR A 587 -3.96 1.33 -5.50
CA TYR A 587 -3.26 0.09 -5.16
C TYR A 587 -3.62 -0.98 -6.18
N ARG A 588 -2.65 -1.77 -6.61
CA ARG A 588 -2.88 -2.96 -7.43
C ARG A 588 -3.27 -4.11 -6.52
N LEU A 589 -4.46 -4.66 -6.75
CA LEU A 589 -4.94 -5.85 -6.06
C LEU A 589 -4.49 -7.10 -6.84
N SER A 590 -3.79 -8.00 -6.15
CA SER A 590 -3.36 -9.30 -6.69
C SER A 590 -3.60 -10.42 -5.67
N ARG A 591 -3.61 -11.66 -6.16
CA ARG A 591 -3.60 -12.83 -5.29
C ARG A 591 -2.20 -13.02 -4.73
N ARG A 592 -2.09 -13.19 -3.41
CA ARG A 592 -0.80 -13.49 -2.78
C ARG A 592 -0.32 -14.86 -3.21
N ALA A 593 0.92 -14.94 -3.69
CA ALA A 593 1.57 -16.22 -4.01
C ALA A 593 1.70 -17.06 -2.73
N ARG A 594 1.11 -18.26 -2.72
CA ARG A 594 1.24 -19.22 -1.62
C ARG A 594 2.55 -19.99 -1.69
#